data_AF-A0A1C7MDP2-F1
#
_entry.id   AF-A0A1C7MDP2-F1
#
_cell.length_a   1.000
_cell.length_b   1.000
_cell.length_c   1.000
_cell.angle_alpha   90.00
_cell.angle_beta   90.00
_cell.angle_gamma   90.00
#
_symmetry.space_group_name_H-M   'P 1'
#
loop_
_entity.id
_entity.type
_entity.pdbx_description
1 polymer ?
#
loop_
_entity_poly.entity_id
_entity_poly.type
_entity_poly.pdbx_seq_one_letter_code
_entity_poly.pdbx_strand_id
1 'polypeptide(L)'
;MTTIPARLARAAQTSSSPAQARQRVIQLYRDWYRGAPEIVSIYSLNVSPAYFRHCIRRHFEENRYVTDTRVIDVLIQKGRQEYQETMNLWKQTDHIMGILLQPKGRPPEPSCRSSMRAEMRTRYSQHDWSYSGTSDLSLDGSPILEYCTFVASQENMIVQLTLFANNLAHLLMLC
;
A
#
# COMPACT_ATOMS: atom_id res chain seq x y z
N MET A 1 -25.86 13.56 23.46
CA MET A 1 -24.52 13.33 24.05
C MET A 1 -23.49 13.89 23.10
N THR A 2 -22.52 14.67 23.59
CA THR A 2 -21.44 15.25 22.76
C THR A 2 -20.17 14.41 22.91
N THR A 3 -19.69 13.82 21.82
CA THR A 3 -18.46 13.01 21.82
C THR A 3 -17.24 13.89 21.54
N ILE A 4 -16.24 13.85 22.42
CA ILE A 4 -14.98 14.60 22.27
C ILE A 4 -14.10 13.89 21.22
N PRO A 5 -13.53 14.60 20.23
CA PRO A 5 -12.69 13.98 19.21
C PRO A 5 -11.31 13.58 19.75
N ALA A 6 -10.68 12.60 19.09
CA ALA A 6 -9.34 12.15 19.44
C ALA A 6 -8.27 13.24 19.23
N ARG A 7 -7.13 13.09 19.92
CA ARG A 7 -5.97 13.98 19.78
C ARG A 7 -5.56 14.11 18.31
N LEU A 8 -5.35 15.34 17.86
CA LEU A 8 -5.00 15.74 16.48
C LEU A 8 -6.08 15.48 15.40
N ALA A 9 -7.29 15.08 15.79
CA ALA A 9 -8.39 14.89 14.85
C ALA A 9 -8.74 16.21 14.15
N ARG A 10 -8.94 16.14 12.84
CA ARG A 10 -9.41 17.26 12.03
C ARG A 10 -10.63 16.83 11.23
N ALA A 11 -11.63 17.72 11.19
CA ALA A 11 -12.79 17.53 10.33
C ALA A 11 -12.35 17.49 8.87
N ALA A 12 -12.98 16.60 8.09
CA ALA A 12 -12.80 16.59 6.64
C ALA A 12 -13.32 17.92 6.07
N GLN A 13 -12.52 18.56 5.23
CA GLN A 13 -12.84 19.83 4.61
C GLN A 13 -12.55 19.74 3.12
N THR A 14 -13.44 20.30 2.30
CA THR A 14 -13.24 20.49 0.87
C THR A 14 -12.64 21.87 0.62
N SER A 15 -11.77 21.97 -0.37
CA SER A 15 -11.19 23.24 -0.78
C SER A 15 -11.99 23.86 -1.93
N SER A 16 -12.23 25.16 -1.85
CA SER A 16 -12.94 25.90 -2.89
C SER A 16 -12.00 26.39 -4.01
N SER A 17 -10.71 26.53 -3.70
CA SER A 17 -9.68 27.06 -4.60
C SER A 17 -8.39 26.23 -4.52
N PRO A 18 -7.67 26.04 -5.65
CA PRO A 18 -6.38 25.34 -5.66
C PRO A 18 -5.31 26.06 -4.84
N ALA A 19 -5.44 27.36 -4.58
CA ALA A 19 -4.53 28.08 -3.68
C ALA A 19 -4.72 27.63 -2.22
N GLN A 20 -5.97 27.43 -1.80
CA GLN A 20 -6.30 26.93 -0.45
C GLN A 20 -5.82 25.48 -0.27
N ALA A 21 -6.02 24.63 -1.28
CA ALA A 21 -5.51 23.26 -1.27
C ALA A 21 -3.98 23.25 -1.08
N ARG A 22 -3.24 24.09 -1.82
CA ARG A 22 -1.78 24.21 -1.69
C ARG A 22 -1.34 24.63 -0.29
N GLN A 23 -2.00 25.60 0.33
CA GLN A 23 -1.72 25.99 1.71
C GLN A 23 -1.89 24.82 2.69
N ARG A 24 -2.95 24.02 2.50
CA ARG A 24 -3.21 22.85 3.35
C ARG A 24 -2.18 21.73 3.16
N VAL A 25 -1.73 21.48 1.92
CA VAL A 25 -0.63 20.56 1.63
C VAL A 25 0.65 21.01 2.34
N ILE A 26 1.00 22.30 2.23
CA ILE A 26 2.20 22.86 2.88
C ILE A 26 2.09 22.74 4.40
N GLN A 27 0.93 23.02 4.99
CA GLN A 27 0.72 22.84 6.43
C GLN A 27 0.92 21.37 6.83
N LEU A 28 0.35 20.42 6.08
CA LEU A 28 0.52 18.99 6.34
C LEU A 28 2.00 18.59 6.27
N TYR A 29 2.72 19.03 5.24
CA TYR A 29 4.14 18.76 5.09
C TYR A 29 4.97 19.32 6.27
N ARG A 30 4.66 20.53 6.73
CA ARG A 30 5.33 21.16 7.88
C ARG A 30 5.08 20.38 9.18
N ASP A 31 3.86 19.88 9.37
CA ASP A 31 3.50 19.11 10.55
C ASP A 31 4.29 17.78 10.58
N TRP A 32 4.37 17.07 9.46
CA TRP A 32 5.22 15.88 9.32
C TRP A 32 6.71 16.18 9.54
N TYR A 33 7.22 17.28 8.98
CA TYR A 33 8.62 17.67 9.11
C TYR A 33 9.02 17.94 10.58
N ARG A 34 8.12 18.61 11.32
CA ARG A 34 8.31 18.91 12.75
C ARG A 34 8.12 17.69 13.64
N GLY A 35 7.19 16.81 13.28
CA GLY A 35 6.92 15.56 14.01
C GLY A 35 7.96 14.47 13.81
N ALA A 36 8.79 14.55 12.76
CA ALA A 36 9.80 13.54 12.45
C ALA A 36 10.69 13.08 13.63
N PRO A 37 11.36 13.96 14.42
CA PRO A 37 12.18 13.53 15.55
C PRO A 37 11.36 12.84 16.65
N GLU A 38 10.13 13.31 16.90
CA GLU A 38 9.22 12.71 17.89
C GLU A 38 8.82 11.31 17.45
N ILE A 39 8.46 11.10 16.17
CA ILE A 39 8.10 9.79 15.62
C ILE A 39 9.28 8.81 15.74
N VAL A 40 10.49 9.22 15.36
CA VAL A 40 11.67 8.35 15.47
C VAL A 40 11.93 7.94 16.92
N SER A 41 11.73 8.85 17.87
CA SER A 41 11.91 8.58 19.30
C SER A 41 10.80 7.67 19.85
N ILE A 42 9.54 7.94 19.54
CA ILE A 42 8.38 7.19 20.03
C ILE A 42 8.44 5.74 19.56
N TYR A 43 8.81 5.53 18.29
CA TYR A 43 8.89 4.21 17.68
C TYR A 43 10.26 3.54 17.81
N SER A 44 11.23 4.19 18.45
CA SER A 44 12.60 3.70 18.60
C SER A 44 13.19 3.18 17.28
N LEU A 45 13.01 3.93 16.19
CA LEU A 45 13.39 3.48 14.85
C LEU A 45 14.92 3.53 14.68
N ASN A 46 15.48 2.53 13.99
CA ASN A 46 16.92 2.46 13.65
C ASN A 46 17.34 3.43 12.51
N VAL A 47 16.57 4.50 12.26
CA VAL A 47 16.83 5.45 11.17
C VAL A 47 17.01 6.86 11.71
N SER A 48 17.81 7.67 11.02
CA SER A 48 17.98 9.07 11.41
C SER A 48 16.71 9.90 11.09
N PRO A 49 16.41 10.94 11.88
CA PRO A 49 15.31 11.86 11.57
C PRO A 49 15.47 12.58 10.23
N ALA A 50 16.72 12.75 9.77
CA ALA A 50 17.02 13.31 8.45
C ALA A 50 16.57 12.38 7.33
N TYR A 51 16.84 11.08 7.46
CA TYR A 51 16.37 10.07 6.51
C TYR A 51 14.84 10.01 6.48
N PHE A 52 14.20 10.02 7.65
CA PHE A 52 12.74 10.06 7.73
C PHE A 52 12.14 11.24 6.96
N ARG A 53 12.69 12.45 7.12
CA ARG A 53 12.27 13.65 6.37
C ARG A 53 12.44 13.50 4.87
N HIS A 54 13.51 12.83 4.43
CA HIS A 54 13.73 12.54 3.01
C HIS A 54 12.65 11.58 2.46
N CYS A 55 12.32 10.52 3.20
CA CYS A 55 11.24 9.60 2.81
C CYS A 55 9.88 10.31 2.74
N ILE A 56 9.56 11.16 3.72
CA ILE A 56 8.34 11.97 3.66
C ILE A 56 8.34 12.86 2.42
N ARG A 57 9.45 13.56 2.12
CA ARG A 57 9.55 14.37 0.91
C ARG A 57 9.27 13.55 -0.36
N ARG A 58 9.82 12.34 -0.45
CA ARG A 58 9.56 11.43 -1.56
C ARG A 58 8.07 11.11 -1.72
N HIS A 59 7.36 10.80 -0.64
CA HIS A 59 5.90 10.54 -0.70
C HIS A 59 5.10 11.75 -1.22
N PHE A 60 5.51 12.97 -0.88
CA PHE A 60 4.89 14.18 -1.43
C PHE A 60 5.25 14.38 -2.91
N GLU A 61 6.48 14.04 -3.32
CA GLU A 61 6.91 14.11 -4.71
C GLU A 61 6.22 13.08 -5.61
N GLU A 62 5.87 11.89 -5.08
CA GLU A 62 5.06 10.89 -5.81
C GLU A 62 3.71 11.46 -6.28
N ASN A 63 3.13 12.39 -5.53
CA ASN A 63 1.84 13.00 -5.81
C ASN A 63 1.96 14.37 -6.52
N ARG A 64 3.13 14.71 -7.07
CA ARG A 64 3.41 16.03 -7.66
C ARG A 64 2.53 16.35 -8.88
N TYR A 65 2.19 15.35 -9.67
CA TYR A 65 1.50 15.53 -10.96
C TYR A 65 -0.02 15.58 -10.84
N VAL A 66 -0.57 15.49 -9.63
CA VAL A 66 -2.02 15.55 -9.40
C VAL A 66 -2.49 17.00 -9.57
N THR A 67 -3.34 17.24 -10.58
CA THR A 67 -3.91 18.56 -10.88
C THR A 67 -5.26 18.77 -10.20
N ASP A 68 -6.02 17.70 -9.98
CA ASP A 68 -7.41 17.78 -9.55
C ASP A 68 -7.53 18.11 -8.06
N THR A 69 -8.13 19.26 -7.76
CA THR A 69 -8.32 19.76 -6.39
C THR A 69 -9.04 18.78 -5.46
N ARG A 70 -10.06 18.07 -5.97
CA ARG A 70 -10.83 17.09 -5.19
C ARG A 70 -9.98 15.89 -4.78
N VAL A 71 -9.11 15.43 -5.69
CA VAL A 71 -8.18 14.32 -5.42
C VAL A 71 -7.15 14.77 -4.38
N ILE A 72 -6.64 16.00 -4.51
CA ILE A 72 -5.72 16.59 -3.53
C ILE A 72 -6.36 16.64 -2.13
N ASP A 73 -7.63 17.02 -2.01
CA ASP A 73 -8.33 17.04 -0.71
C ASP A 73 -8.42 15.64 -0.07
N VAL A 74 -8.69 14.61 -0.87
CA VAL A 74 -8.69 13.22 -0.40
C VAL A 74 -7.28 12.80 0.05
N LEU A 75 -6.25 13.16 -0.70
CA LEU A 75 -4.86 12.86 -0.34
C LEU A 75 -4.44 13.58 0.95
N ILE A 76 -4.83 14.84 1.13
CA ILE A 76 -4.60 15.60 2.37
C ILE A 76 -5.29 14.90 3.53
N GLN A 77 -6.55 14.48 3.37
CA GLN A 77 -7.30 13.82 4.44
C GLN A 77 -6.64 12.49 4.84
N LYS A 78 -6.22 11.67 3.86
CA LYS A 78 -5.46 10.44 4.11
C LYS A 78 -4.15 10.73 4.84
N GLY A 79 -3.37 11.71 4.37
CA GLY A 79 -2.11 12.08 5.02
C GLY A 79 -2.29 12.64 6.44
N ARG A 80 -3.45 13.23 6.75
CA ARG A 80 -3.82 13.67 8.11
C ARG A 80 -4.19 12.49 9.02
N GLN A 81 -4.94 11.51 8.50
CA GLN A 81 -5.27 10.29 9.22
C GLN A 81 -4.00 9.51 9.56
N GLU A 82 -3.12 9.31 8.58
CA GLU A 82 -1.81 8.67 8.75
C GLU A 82 -0.94 9.35 9.82
N TYR A 83 -0.90 10.70 9.81
CA TYR A 83 -0.18 11.47 10.83
C TYR A 83 -0.78 11.29 12.23
N GLN A 84 -2.11 11.30 12.33
CA GLN A 84 -2.81 11.10 13.59
C GLN A 84 -2.57 9.69 14.15
N GLU A 85 -2.66 8.67 13.31
CA GLU A 85 -2.41 7.28 13.67
C GLU A 85 -0.96 7.06 14.14
N THR A 86 0.00 7.74 13.49
CA THR A 86 1.42 7.66 13.85
C THR A 86 1.69 8.37 15.19
N MET A 87 1.18 9.58 15.38
CA MET A 87 1.44 10.33 16.62
C MET A 87 0.71 9.77 17.83
N ASN A 88 -0.45 9.14 17.63
CA ASN A 88 -1.21 8.52 18.71
C ASN A 88 -0.82 7.07 18.98
N LEU A 89 0.25 6.55 18.36
CA LEU A 89 0.69 5.16 18.54
C LEU A 89 -0.38 4.12 18.16
N TRP A 90 -1.21 4.41 17.15
CA TRP A 90 -2.18 3.44 16.63
C TRP A 90 -1.57 2.49 15.61
N LYS A 91 -0.44 2.88 14.99
CA LYS A 91 0.36 2.00 14.11
C LYS A 91 1.47 1.29 14.89
N GLN A 92 1.85 0.12 14.40
CA GLN A 92 3.06 -0.61 14.83
C GLN A 92 4.30 -0.14 14.03
N THR A 93 5.49 -0.41 14.58
CA THR A 93 6.79 -0.10 13.97
C THR A 93 6.94 -0.64 12.54
N ASP A 94 6.43 -1.85 12.29
CA ASP A 94 6.54 -2.53 10.99
C ASP A 94 5.79 -1.78 9.89
N HIS A 95 4.65 -1.16 10.22
CA HIS A 95 3.89 -0.34 9.28
C HIS A 95 4.68 0.90 8.85
N ILE A 96 5.44 1.52 9.76
CA ILE A 96 6.26 2.69 9.44
C ILE A 96 7.44 2.27 8.56
N MET A 97 8.10 1.17 8.90
CA MET A 97 9.22 0.66 8.11
C MET A 97 8.79 0.20 6.70
N GLY A 98 7.68 -0.53 6.59
CA GLY A 98 7.19 -1.07 5.33
C GLY A 98 6.49 -0.06 4.44
N ILE A 99 5.62 0.80 4.97
CA ILE A 99 4.77 1.69 4.16
C ILE A 99 5.43 3.06 3.95
N LEU A 100 6.03 3.64 5.00
CA LEU A 100 6.54 5.01 4.96
C LEU A 100 8.01 5.09 4.54
N LEU A 101 8.84 4.15 4.98
CA LEU A 101 10.29 4.19 4.75
C LEU A 101 10.75 3.36 3.54
N GLN A 102 10.02 2.30 3.17
CA GLN A 102 10.41 1.48 2.04
C GLN A 102 10.23 2.24 0.71
N PRO A 103 11.26 2.26 -0.16
CA PRO A 103 11.09 2.79 -1.50
C PRO A 103 10.10 1.90 -2.26
N LYS A 104 9.00 2.48 -2.76
CA LYS A 104 8.10 1.80 -3.69
C LYS A 104 8.84 1.51 -4.99
N GLY A 105 9.38 0.31 -5.09
CA GLY A 105 10.02 -0.26 -6.28
C GLY A 105 9.62 -1.72 -6.35
N ARG A 106 9.64 -2.30 -7.55
CA ARG A 106 9.41 -3.75 -7.70
C ARG A 106 10.41 -4.49 -6.80
N PRO A 107 9.96 -5.37 -5.87
CA PRO A 107 10.89 -6.21 -5.14
C PRO A 107 11.74 -7.00 -6.15
N PRO A 108 13.06 -7.12 -5.94
CA PRO A 108 13.92 -7.81 -6.89
C PRO A 108 13.33 -9.20 -7.15
N GLU A 109 13.12 -9.53 -8.43
CA GLU A 109 12.61 -10.84 -8.82
C GLU A 109 13.57 -11.90 -8.23
N PRO A 110 13.05 -12.92 -7.53
CA PRO A 110 13.90 -13.97 -6.99
C PRO A 110 14.61 -14.66 -8.17
N SER A 111 15.94 -14.83 -8.07
CA SER A 111 16.81 -15.33 -9.15
C SER A 111 16.36 -16.69 -9.72
N CYS A 112 15.66 -17.50 -8.92
CA CYS A 112 15.12 -18.80 -9.34
C CYS A 112 13.86 -18.69 -10.23
N ARG A 113 13.08 -17.61 -10.14
CA ARG A 113 11.84 -17.42 -10.91
C ARG A 113 12.12 -17.03 -12.37
N SER A 114 13.23 -16.36 -12.67
CA SER A 114 13.68 -16.16 -14.05
C SER A 114 14.08 -17.47 -14.72
N SER A 115 14.71 -18.40 -13.98
CA SER A 115 15.05 -19.74 -14.47
C SER A 115 13.79 -20.55 -14.75
N MET A 116 12.87 -20.67 -13.78
CA MET A 116 11.63 -21.45 -13.98
C MET A 116 10.74 -20.89 -15.09
N ARG A 117 10.67 -19.56 -15.26
CA ARG A 117 9.84 -18.95 -16.32
C ARG A 117 10.47 -19.07 -17.71
N ALA A 118 11.81 -19.06 -17.80
CA ALA A 118 12.53 -19.37 -19.04
C ALA A 118 12.39 -20.86 -19.38
N GLU A 119 12.47 -21.74 -18.37
CA GLU A 119 12.40 -23.19 -18.51
C GLU A 119 10.99 -23.71 -18.84
N MET A 120 9.94 -23.10 -18.26
CA MET A 120 8.55 -23.39 -18.65
C MET A 120 8.24 -22.93 -20.07
N ARG A 121 8.89 -21.87 -20.56
CA ARG A 121 8.70 -21.39 -21.94
C ARG A 121 9.33 -22.32 -22.97
N THR A 122 10.47 -22.95 -22.67
CA THR A 122 11.07 -23.98 -23.53
C THR A 122 10.33 -25.32 -23.44
N ARG A 123 9.85 -25.73 -22.26
CA ARG A 123 9.11 -27.01 -22.10
C ARG A 123 7.76 -27.05 -22.80
N TYR A 124 7.03 -25.93 -22.87
CA TYR A 124 5.71 -25.90 -23.53
C TYR A 124 5.77 -25.89 -25.08
N SER A 125 6.97 -25.74 -25.67
CA SER A 125 7.15 -25.73 -27.12
C SER A 125 7.54 -27.10 -27.70
N GLN A 126 7.80 -28.12 -26.87
CA GLN A 126 8.33 -29.42 -27.32
C GLN A 126 7.44 -30.63 -27.04
N HIS A 127 6.36 -30.48 -26.26
CA HIS A 127 5.42 -31.58 -26.06
C HIS A 127 4.34 -31.62 -27.14
N ASP A 128 4.67 -32.32 -28.23
CA ASP A 128 3.69 -33.16 -28.93
C ASP A 128 3.07 -34.11 -27.89
N TRP A 129 1.74 -34.11 -27.78
CA TRP A 129 1.00 -35.04 -26.93
C TRP A 129 0.96 -36.42 -27.57
N SER A 130 1.98 -37.25 -27.31
CA SER A 130 1.87 -38.70 -27.44
C SER A 130 1.63 -39.31 -26.06
N TYR A 131 0.37 -39.66 -25.79
CA TYR A 131 -0.07 -40.36 -24.59
C TYR A 131 0.36 -41.83 -24.70
N SER A 132 1.46 -42.21 -24.05
CA SER A 132 1.77 -43.61 -23.77
C SER A 132 1.96 -43.76 -22.27
N GLY A 133 0.99 -44.42 -21.63
CA GLY A 133 1.00 -44.64 -20.19
C GLY A 133 2.07 -45.63 -19.75
N THR A 134 2.58 -45.39 -18.55
CA THR A 134 3.01 -46.44 -17.62
C THR A 134 2.93 -45.86 -16.21
N SER A 135 2.16 -46.57 -15.40
CA SER A 135 2.09 -46.51 -13.94
C SER A 135 3.47 -46.50 -13.28
N ASP A 136 3.65 -45.65 -12.27
CA ASP A 136 4.33 -46.03 -11.02
C ASP A 136 3.99 -45.01 -9.93
N LEU A 137 3.15 -45.46 -8.99
CA LEU A 137 2.91 -44.83 -7.70
C LEU A 137 3.97 -45.37 -6.73
N SER A 138 4.88 -44.50 -6.30
CA SER A 138 5.65 -44.70 -5.08
C SER A 138 5.59 -43.42 -4.26
N LEU A 139 5.11 -43.58 -3.03
CA LEU A 139 4.93 -42.58 -2.01
C LEU A 139 6.23 -42.36 -1.24
N ASP A 140 6.77 -41.15 -1.31
CA ASP A 140 7.75 -40.64 -0.36
C ASP A 140 7.33 -39.20 0.00
N GLY A 141 6.48 -39.13 1.01
CA GLY A 141 6.00 -37.90 1.61
C GLY A 141 7.05 -37.30 2.55
N SER A 142 7.31 -36.01 2.36
CA SER A 142 7.84 -35.13 3.40
C SER A 142 7.15 -33.76 3.27
N PRO A 143 6.64 -33.17 4.37
CA PRO A 143 5.72 -32.05 4.33
C PRO A 143 6.48 -30.74 4.23
N ILE A 144 6.38 -30.08 3.09
CA ILE A 144 6.65 -28.66 2.95
C ILE A 144 5.34 -28.09 2.41
N LEU A 145 4.83 -27.02 3.03
CA LEU A 145 3.60 -26.29 2.71
C LEU A 145 2.37 -26.58 3.57
N GLU A 146 2.51 -26.38 4.87
CA GLU A 146 1.40 -25.82 5.65
C GLU A 146 2.00 -24.92 6.73
N TYR A 147 2.17 -23.63 6.44
CA TYR A 147 2.22 -22.55 7.44
C TYR A 147 2.27 -21.12 6.85
N CYS A 148 2.29 -20.92 5.53
CA CYS A 148 2.36 -19.58 4.91
C CYS A 148 1.01 -19.02 4.41
N THR A 149 -0.13 -19.59 4.80
CA THR A 149 -1.47 -19.15 4.34
C THR A 149 -2.36 -18.62 5.48
N PHE A 150 -1.83 -17.79 6.39
CA PHE A 150 -2.70 -17.16 7.40
C PHE A 150 -2.50 -15.66 7.66
N VAL A 151 -1.53 -14.97 7.03
CA VAL A 151 -1.36 -13.50 7.20
C VAL A 151 -1.50 -12.74 5.87
N ALA A 152 -2.41 -13.20 5.01
CA ALA A 152 -2.84 -12.48 3.80
C ALA A 152 -4.37 -12.25 3.81
N SER A 153 -4.97 -12.13 5.00
CA SER A 153 -6.43 -12.10 5.19
C SER A 153 -7.00 -10.73 5.59
N GLN A 154 -6.19 -9.67 5.73
CA GLN A 154 -6.70 -8.36 6.20
C GLN A 154 -6.45 -7.14 5.28
N GLU A 155 -5.85 -7.30 4.10
CA GLU A 155 -5.63 -6.15 3.17
C GLU A 155 -6.38 -6.23 1.82
N ASN A 156 -7.37 -7.13 1.68
CA ASN A 156 -8.12 -7.27 0.42
C ASN A 156 -9.56 -6.76 0.43
N MET A 157 -10.01 -6.08 1.48
CA MET A 157 -11.42 -5.64 1.53
C MET A 157 -11.69 -4.32 0.77
N ILE A 158 -10.69 -3.49 0.49
CA ILE A 158 -10.90 -2.19 -0.19
C ILE A 158 -10.84 -2.31 -1.72
N VAL A 159 -10.09 -3.28 -2.27
CA VAL A 159 -9.96 -3.44 -3.73
C VAL A 159 -11.15 -4.20 -4.35
N GLN A 160 -11.79 -5.10 -3.59
CA GLN A 160 -12.96 -5.86 -4.05
C GLN A 160 -14.25 -5.01 -4.15
N LEU A 161 -14.40 -3.95 -3.36
CA LEU A 161 -15.59 -3.07 -3.42
C LEU A 161 -15.59 -2.11 -4.63
N THR A 162 -14.42 -1.80 -5.20
CA THR A 162 -14.35 -0.94 -6.41
C THR A 162 -14.57 -1.71 -7.73
N LEU A 163 -14.49 -3.04 -7.74
CA LEU A 163 -14.77 -3.86 -8.92
C LEU A 163 -16.22 -4.35 -9.01
N PHE A 164 -16.99 -4.30 -7.92
CA PHE A 164 -18.42 -4.65 -7.94
C PHE A 164 -19.33 -3.48 -8.35
N ALA A 165 -18.85 -2.23 -8.26
CA ALA A 165 -19.65 -1.04 -8.61
C ALA A 165 -19.64 -0.68 -10.12
N ASN A 166 -18.73 -1.26 -10.91
CA ASN A 166 -18.62 -0.95 -12.34
C ASN A 166 -19.37 -1.91 -13.27
N ASN A 167 -20.18 -2.83 -12.75
CA ASN A 167 -20.98 -3.77 -13.56
C ASN A 167 -22.51 -3.61 -13.40
N LEU A 168 -22.98 -2.52 -12.81
CA LEU A 168 -24.42 -2.18 -12.74
C LEU A 168 -24.82 -0.95 -13.59
N ALA A 169 -23.87 -0.35 -14.32
CA ALA A 169 -24.14 0.80 -15.21
C ALA A 169 -24.54 0.38 -16.65
N HIS A 170 -24.56 -0.92 -16.98
CA HIS A 170 -24.87 -1.40 -18.33
C HIS A 170 -26.29 -2.00 -18.47
N LEU A 171 -27.13 -1.91 -17.42
CA LEU A 171 -28.48 -2.49 -17.38
C LEU A 171 -29.61 -1.46 -17.17
N LEU A 172 -29.32 -0.16 -17.27
CA LEU A 172 -30.32 0.93 -17.25
C LEU A 172 -30.17 1.88 -18.45
N MET A 173 -29.82 1.35 -19.62
CA MET A 173 -29.83 2.06 -20.91
C MET A 173 -30.50 1.20 -22.00
N LEU A 174 -31.61 0.54 -21.64
CA LEU A 174 -32.59 -0.05 -22.56
C LEU A 174 -33.99 0.10 -21.92
N CYS A 175 -34.45 1.35 -21.89
CA CYS A 175 -35.84 1.81 -21.88
C CYS A 175 -35.80 3.28 -22.29
#